data_AF-A0AAV4K9A1-F1
#
_entry.id   AF-A0AAV4K9A1-F1
#
_cell.length_a   1.000
_cell.length_b   1.000
_cell.length_c   1.000
_cell.angle_alpha   90.00
_cell.angle_beta   90.00
_cell.angle_gamma   90.00
#
_symmetry.space_group_name_H-M   'P 1'
#
loop_
_entity.id
_entity.type
_entity.pdbx_description
1 polymer ?
#
loop_
_entity_poly.entity_id
_entity_poly.type
_entity_poly.pdbx_seq_one_letter_code
_entity_poly.pdbx_strand_id
1 'polypeptide(L)' 'MTAVTAPPPALEAYLRRATAGLPPAKRQEVWDELEEHVYCRAEQLEWQGAAPEQALAQALAELGPPPGATHVGRK' A
#
# COMPACT_ATOMS: atom_id res chain seq x y z
N MET A 1 -1.08 5.03 23.04
CA MET A 1 -2.27 4.35 22.48
C MET A 1 -2.51 4.96 21.11
N THR A 2 -1.88 4.43 20.06
CA THR A 2 -2.14 4.87 18.69
C THR A 2 -3.52 4.34 18.32
N ALA A 3 -4.42 5.24 17.92
CA ALA A 3 -5.70 4.84 17.38
C ALA A 3 -5.45 3.88 16.22
N VAL A 4 -6.04 2.68 16.28
CA VAL A 4 -6.15 1.81 15.11
C VAL A 4 -7.13 2.49 14.17
N THR A 5 -6.64 3.51 13.47
CA THR A 5 -7.32 4.09 12.33
C THR A 5 -7.26 3.01 11.26
N ALA A 6 -8.42 2.52 10.83
CA ALA A 6 -8.49 1.58 9.71
C ALA A 6 -7.67 2.13 8.53
N PRO A 7 -6.96 1.27 7.78
CA PRO A 7 -6.14 1.73 6.67
C PRO A 7 -7.01 2.54 5.70
N PRO A 8 -6.45 3.63 5.12
CA PRO A 8 -7.18 4.42 4.14
C PRO A 8 -7.71 3.52 3.01
N PRO A 9 -8.91 3.78 2.46
CA PRO A 9 -9.57 2.87 1.51
C PRO A 9 -8.71 2.48 0.30
N ALA A 10 -7.84 3.40 -0.16
CA ALA A 10 -6.91 3.16 -1.26
C ALA A 10 -5.83 2.11 -0.92
N LEU A 11 -5.27 2.17 0.29
CA LEU A 11 -4.29 1.22 0.78
C LEU A 11 -4.92 -0.16 0.97
N GLU A 12 -6.09 -0.22 1.61
CA GLU A 12 -6.80 -1.49 1.80
C GLU A 12 -7.12 -2.17 0.47
N ALA A 13 -7.62 -1.42 -0.51
CA ALA A 13 -7.91 -1.94 -1.85
C ALA A 13 -6.62 -2.45 -2.55
N TYR A 14 -5.51 -1.75 -2.38
CA TYR A 14 -4.21 -2.18 -2.91
C TYR A 14 -3.77 -3.50 -2.27
N LEU A 15 -3.75 -3.59 -0.95
CA LEU A 15 -3.32 -4.77 -0.19
C LEU A 15 -4.18 -5.99 -0.52
N ARG A 16 -5.51 -5.83 -0.62
CA ARG A 16 -6.42 -6.90 -1.06
C ARG A 16 -6.07 -7.43 -2.45
N ARG A 17 -5.68 -6.56 -3.37
CA ARG A 17 -5.30 -6.95 -4.74
C ARG A 17 -3.90 -7.57 -4.79
N ALA A 18 -2.95 -7.00 -4.07
CA ALA A 18 -1.56 -7.46 -4.03
C ALA A 18 -1.42 -8.84 -3.38
N THR A 19 -2.29 -9.14 -2.40
CA THR A 19 -2.30 -10.42 -1.69
C THR A 19 -3.35 -11.41 -2.19
N ALA A 20 -4.09 -11.06 -3.25
CA ALA A 20 -5.08 -11.93 -3.86
C ALA A 20 -4.43 -13.21 -4.39
N GLY A 21 -5.02 -14.37 -4.04
CA GLY A 21 -4.51 -15.68 -4.45
C GLY A 21 -3.42 -16.27 -3.54
N LEU A 22 -2.90 -15.51 -2.56
CA LEU A 22 -1.96 -16.06 -1.60
C LEU A 22 -2.65 -16.99 -0.58
N PRO A 23 -1.97 -18.08 -0.15
CA PRO A 23 -2.39 -18.89 0.99
C PRO A 23 -2.51 -18.02 2.26
N PRO A 24 -3.43 -18.33 3.20
CA PRO A 24 -3.71 -17.46 4.35
C PRO A 24 -2.47 -17.05 5.16
N ALA A 25 -1.55 -17.98 5.43
CA ALA A 25 -0.33 -17.68 6.18
C ALA A 25 0.58 -16.68 5.45
N LYS A 26 0.76 -16.85 4.13
CA LYS A 26 1.55 -15.93 3.30
C LYS A 26 0.82 -14.63 2.98
N ARG A 27 -0.51 -14.65 2.95
CA ARG A 27 -1.33 -13.46 2.75
C ARG A 27 -1.11 -12.45 3.87
N GLN A 28 -1.17 -12.89 5.12
CA GLN A 28 -1.01 -11.99 6.26
C GLN A 28 0.41 -11.42 6.31
N GLU A 29 1.43 -12.28 6.14
CA GLU A 29 2.84 -11.86 6.09
C GLU A 29 3.06 -10.76 5.04
N VAL A 30 2.63 -11.00 3.80
CA VAL A 30 2.78 -10.02 2.71
C VAL A 30 1.90 -8.79 2.92
N TRP A 31 0.73 -8.93 3.54
CA TRP A 31 -0.13 -7.81 3.89
C TRP A 31 0.56 -6.86 4.86
N ASP A 32 1.08 -7.40 5.96
CA ASP A 32 1.73 -6.63 7.02
C ASP A 32 2.99 -5.94 6.50
N GLU A 33 3.83 -6.66 5.74
CA GLU A 33 5.04 -6.10 5.13
C GLU A 33 4.75 -4.95 4.16
N LEU A 34 3.74 -5.11 3.30
CA LEU A 34 3.35 -4.07 2.35
C LEU A 34 2.72 -2.86 3.05
N GLU A 35 1.89 -3.10 4.07
CA GLU A 35 1.28 -2.04 4.87
C GLU A 35 2.36 -1.21 5.57
N GLU A 36 3.29 -1.87 6.26
CA GLU A 36 4.43 -1.21 6.93
C GLU A 36 5.26 -0.41 5.91
N HIS A 37 5.61 -1.01 4.77
CA HIS A 37 6.39 -0.34 3.74
C HIS A 37 5.73 0.96 3.25
N VAL A 38 4.43 0.92 2.95
CA VAL A 38 3.69 2.09 2.47
C VAL A 38 3.66 3.18 3.53
N TYR A 39 3.39 2.84 4.79
CA TYR A 39 3.36 3.84 5.86
C TYR A 39 4.74 4.44 6.14
N CYS A 40 5.79 3.63 6.21
CA CYS A 40 7.15 4.14 6.36
C CYS A 40 7.53 5.07 5.22
N ARG A 41 7.12 4.75 3.98
CA ARG A 41 7.39 5.61 2.83
C ARG A 41 6.58 6.90 2.86
N ALA A 42 5.31 6.84 3.27
CA ALA A 42 4.46 8.02 3.45
C ALA A 42 5.04 8.94 4.53
N GLU A 43 5.46 8.41 5.68
CA GLU A 43 6.10 9.20 6.76
C GLU A 43 7.36 9.93 6.26
N GLN A 44 8.21 9.26 5.48
CA GLN A 44 9.37 9.90 4.87
C GLN A 44 8.99 11.05 3.93
N LEU A 45 7.90 10.90 3.16
CA LEU A 45 7.41 11.95 2.25
C LEU A 45 6.79 13.12 3.02
N GLU A 46 6.11 12.84 4.14
CA GLU A 46 5.62 13.87 5.06
C GLU A 46 6.77 14.70 5.65
N TRP A 47 7.87 14.06 6.07
CA TRP A 47 9.07 14.76 6.52
C TRP A 47 9.73 15.61 5.42
N GLN A 48 9.50 15.27 4.15
CA GLN A 48 9.95 16.07 3.00
C GLN A 48 8.96 17.21 2.65
N GLY A 49 7.86 17.34 3.39
CA GLY A 49 6.87 18.41 3.26
C GLY A 49 5.61 18.05 2.48
N ALA A 50 5.40 16.78 2.12
CA ALA A 50 4.13 16.35 1.52
C ALA A 50 3.00 16.34 2.56
N ALA A 51 1.78 16.66 2.14
CA ALA A 51 0.61 16.44 2.99
C ALA A 51 0.35 14.92 3.17
N PRO A 52 -0.18 14.45 4.31
CA PRO A 52 -0.35 13.01 4.58
C PRO A 52 -1.08 12.23 3.48
N GLU A 53 -2.16 12.79 2.94
CA GLU A 53 -2.92 12.17 1.84
C GLU A 53 -2.11 12.07 0.55
N GLN A 54 -1.29 13.08 0.24
CA GLN A 54 -0.41 13.10 -0.93
C GLN A 54 0.77 12.15 -0.75
N ALA A 55 1.35 12.11 0.45
CA ALA A 55 2.43 11.21 0.81
C ALA A 55 2.02 9.74 0.64
N LEU A 56 0.82 9.38 1.13
CA LEU A 56 0.29 8.04 0.98
C LEU A 56 -0.01 7.70 -0.49
N ALA A 57 -0.64 8.60 -1.24
CA ALA A 57 -0.92 8.41 -2.65
C ALA A 57 0.36 8.23 -3.47
N GLN A 58 1.40 9.00 -3.16
CA GLN A 58 2.71 8.91 -3.77
C GLN A 58 3.42 7.60 -3.41
N ALA A 59 3.40 7.19 -2.13
CA ALA A 59 3.96 5.91 -1.70
C ALA A 59 3.31 4.71 -2.42
N LEU A 60 1.98 4.73 -2.59
CA LEU A 60 1.26 3.72 -3.37
C LEU A 60 1.61 3.78 -4.86
N ALA A 61 1.81 4.97 -5.42
CA ALA A 61 2.19 5.12 -6.82
C ALA A 61 3.61 4.59 -7.10
N GLU A 62 4.54 4.75 -6.14
CA GLU A 62 5.91 4.23 -6.23
C GLU A 62 5.97 2.70 -6.22
N LEU A 63 5.03 2.02 -5.55
CA LEU A 63 4.89 0.56 -5.61
C LEU A 63 4.42 0.04 -6.98
N GLY A 64 3.77 0.91 -7.77
CA GLY A 64 3.18 0.53 -9.05
C GLY A 64 1.88 -0.27 -8.92
N PRO A 65 1.36 -0.85 -10.02
CA PRO A 65 0.13 -1.63 -9.98
C PRO A 65 0.31 -2.93 -9.18
N PRO A 66 -0.69 -3.36 -8.39
CA PRO A 66 -0.58 -4.59 -7.61
C PRO A 66 -0.41 -5.81 -8.53
N PRO A 67 0.37 -6.83 -8.14
CA PRO A 67 0.80 -7.95 -9.00
C PRO A 67 -0.31 -8.88 -9.58
N GLY A 68 -1.59 -8.60 -9.35
CA GLY A 68 -2.73 -9.25 -10.01
C GLY A 68 -3.51 -8.36 -11.00
N ALA A 69 -3.23 -7.06 -11.04
CA ALA A 69 -3.76 -6.15 -12.05
C ALA A 69 -2.89 -6.32 -13.30
N THR A 70 -3.27 -7.29 -14.12
CA THR A 70 -2.63 -7.56 -15.41
C THR A 70 -2.38 -6.24 -16.13
N HIS A 71 -1.13 -6.10 -16.56
CA HIS A 71 -0.62 -5.06 -17.44
C HIS A 71 -1.40 -5.10 -18.77
N VAL A 72 -2.63 -4.57 -18.79
CA VAL A 72 -3.41 -4.41 -20.01
C VAL A 72 -3.12 -3.00 -20.53
N GLY A 73 -2.13 -2.92 -21.42
CA GLY A 73 -2.03 -1.84 -22.39
C GLY A 73 -0.92 -0.82 -22.15
N ARG A 74 0.23 -1.06 -22.78
CA ARG A 74 0.84 -0.04 -23.64
C ARG A 74 1.55 -0.73 -24.80
N LYS A 75 0.94 -0.67 -25.99
CA LYS A 75 1.64 -0.79 -27.27
C LYS A 75 2.04 0.61 -27.71
#